data_AF-A0A0Q6P4K4-F1
#
_entry.id   AF-A0A0Q6P4K4-F1
#
_cell.length_a   1.000
_cell.length_b   1.000
_cell.length_c   1.000
_cell.angle_alpha   90.00
_cell.angle_beta   90.00
_cell.angle_gamma   90.00
#
_symmetry.space_group_name_H-M   'P 1'
#
loop_
_entity.id
_entity.type
_entity.pdbx_description
1 polymer ?
#
loop_
_entity_poly.entity_id
_entity_poly.type
_entity_poly.pdbx_seq_one_letter_code
_entity_poly.pdbx_strand_id
1 'polypeptide(L)'
;MRRTILLILAALVAACCLATPASAQALPLNKWYKYCDADDTCIVEYRIPKWQVIFQILIRPTAKQPIIAAAIWWRDAERKPGMTWQIDDGKTLNVPYIECSKIRCSAQVELNNEYLDVLRKGSAYHLGATREGQYVLVDVPLRGFRAAYDGKPSMTWDKRRKLQEAGNLLY
;
A
#
# COMPACT_ATOMS: atom_id res chain seq x y z
N MET A 1 -12.54 52.59 60.27
CA MET A 1 -13.63 53.10 59.41
C MET A 1 -13.42 52.52 58.02
N ARG A 2 -13.95 51.33 57.71
CA ARG A 2 -15.11 51.04 56.85
C ARG A 2 -15.15 51.80 55.50
N ARG A 3 -15.24 51.01 54.41
CA ARG A 3 -15.58 51.30 52.99
C ARG A 3 -14.34 51.55 52.10
N THR A 4 -14.11 50.89 50.96
CA THR A 4 -15.04 50.31 49.98
C THR A 4 -14.31 49.29 49.09
N ILE A 5 -15.02 48.21 48.72
CA ILE A 5 -14.64 47.15 47.79
C ILE A 5 -14.71 47.68 46.36
N LEU A 6 -13.71 47.40 45.51
CA LEU A 6 -13.91 47.29 44.07
C LEU A 6 -13.13 46.08 43.52
N LEU A 7 -13.90 45.05 43.17
CA LEU A 7 -13.48 43.88 42.41
C LEU A 7 -13.27 44.29 40.95
N ILE A 8 -12.08 44.02 40.40
CA ILE A 8 -11.89 43.92 38.95
C ILE A 8 -11.40 42.51 38.66
N LEU A 9 -12.34 41.65 38.25
CA LEU A 9 -12.10 40.39 37.57
C LEU A 9 -11.54 40.69 36.18
N ALA A 10 -10.22 40.53 36.00
CA ALA A 10 -9.65 40.35 34.67
C ALA A 10 -9.62 38.84 34.39
N ALA A 11 -10.64 38.36 33.68
CA ALA A 11 -10.69 37.01 33.17
C ALA A 11 -9.57 36.80 32.13
N LEU A 12 -8.51 36.09 32.50
CA LEU A 12 -7.55 35.52 31.56
C LEU A 12 -8.27 34.41 30.77
N VAL A 13 -8.79 34.76 29.59
CA VAL A 13 -9.22 33.78 28.60
C VAL A 13 -7.97 33.12 28.05
N ALA A 14 -7.67 31.92 28.55
CA ALA A 14 -6.68 31.02 27.99
C ALA A 14 -7.09 30.63 26.57
N ALA A 15 -6.53 31.30 25.56
CA ALA A 15 -6.60 30.89 24.17
C ALA A 15 -5.67 29.68 23.96
N CYS A 16 -6.13 28.51 24.42
CA CYS A 16 -5.53 27.24 24.03
C CYS A 16 -5.92 27.01 22.57
N CYS A 17 -4.98 27.25 21.65
CA CYS A 17 -5.08 26.80 20.26
C CYS A 17 -5.22 25.28 20.27
N LEU A 18 -6.45 24.76 20.29
CA LEU A 18 -6.76 23.40 19.94
C LEU A 18 -6.49 23.27 18.43
N ALA A 19 -5.24 22.98 18.09
CA ALA A 19 -4.90 22.45 16.78
C ALA A 19 -5.62 21.10 16.67
N THR A 20 -6.80 21.09 16.06
CA THR A 20 -7.46 19.85 15.66
C THR A 20 -6.48 19.12 14.75
N PRO A 21 -6.07 17.88 15.06
CA PRO A 21 -5.20 17.13 14.16
C PRO A 21 -5.91 17.05 12.81
N ALA A 22 -5.22 17.49 11.76
CA ALA A 22 -5.69 17.32 10.40
C ALA A 22 -5.83 15.80 10.17
N SER A 23 -7.08 15.32 10.15
CA SER A 23 -7.38 13.93 9.90
C SER A 23 -6.91 13.61 8.48
N ALA A 24 -5.83 12.83 8.35
CA ALA A 24 -5.35 12.37 7.07
C ALA A 24 -6.47 11.54 6.43
N GLN A 25 -7.07 12.03 5.34
CA GLN A 25 -8.16 11.31 4.69
C GLN A 25 -7.65 9.94 4.20
N ALA A 26 -8.28 8.86 4.68
CA ALA A 26 -7.98 7.51 4.23
C ALA A 26 -8.19 7.38 2.71
N LEU A 27 -7.33 6.61 2.04
CA LEU A 27 -7.50 6.36 0.61
C LEU A 27 -8.68 5.43 0.38
N PRO A 28 -9.46 5.63 -0.69
CA PRO A 28 -10.37 4.61 -1.18
C PRO A 28 -9.64 3.27 -1.34
N LEU A 29 -10.11 2.25 -0.61
CA LEU A 29 -9.60 0.89 -0.71
C LEU A 29 -10.06 0.26 -2.03
N ASN A 30 -9.45 -0.88 -2.40
CA ASN A 30 -9.80 -1.61 -3.62
C ASN A 30 -9.65 -0.80 -4.91
N LYS A 31 -8.62 0.06 -4.96
CA LYS A 31 -8.29 0.91 -6.10
C LYS A 31 -6.80 0.85 -6.38
N TRP A 32 -6.46 0.88 -7.67
CA TRP A 32 -5.08 1.05 -8.12
C TRP A 32 -4.61 2.49 -7.98
N TYR A 33 -3.43 2.66 -7.38
CA TYR A 33 -2.76 3.94 -7.24
C TYR A 33 -1.41 3.91 -7.93
N LYS A 34 -1.05 5.01 -8.58
CA LYS A 34 0.31 5.29 -9.04
C LYS A 34 0.86 6.50 -8.30
N TYR A 35 2.10 6.43 -7.88
CA TYR A 35 2.87 7.54 -7.31
C TYR A 35 4.33 7.37 -7.74
N CYS A 36 5.03 8.48 -7.96
CA CYS A 36 6.42 8.50 -8.40
C CYS A 36 7.23 9.45 -7.55
N ASP A 37 8.54 9.20 -7.45
CA ASP A 37 9.50 10.12 -6.87
C ASP A 37 10.01 11.14 -7.89
N ALA A 38 11.01 11.93 -7.50
CA ALA A 38 11.60 12.98 -8.35
C ALA A 38 12.47 12.43 -9.48
N ASP A 39 12.90 11.17 -9.39
CA ASP A 39 13.74 10.48 -10.37
C ASP A 39 12.90 9.64 -11.35
N ASP A 40 11.59 9.91 -11.43
CA ASP A 40 10.62 9.16 -12.24
C ASP A 40 10.54 7.65 -11.92
N THR A 41 10.98 7.24 -10.73
CA THR A 41 10.71 5.89 -10.23
C THR A 41 9.29 5.84 -9.68
N CYS A 42 8.48 4.96 -10.25
CA CYS A 42 7.06 4.87 -9.94
C CYS A 42 6.72 3.55 -9.26
N ILE A 43 5.72 3.58 -8.39
CA ILE A 43 5.08 2.38 -7.87
C ILE A 43 3.59 2.43 -8.23
N VAL A 44 3.10 1.32 -8.78
CA VAL A 44 1.68 1.07 -8.99
C VAL A 44 1.24 0.05 -7.94
N GLU A 45 0.36 0.42 -7.03
CA GLU A 45 -0.04 -0.43 -5.91
C GLU A 45 -1.55 -0.68 -5.85
N TYR A 46 -1.89 -1.86 -5.34
CA TYR A 46 -3.22 -2.24 -4.91
C TYR A 46 -3.15 -2.80 -3.49
N ARG A 47 -4.14 -2.45 -2.66
CA ARG A 47 -4.23 -2.89 -1.27
C ARG A 47 -5.50 -3.70 -1.05
N ILE A 48 -5.36 -4.79 -0.31
CA ILE A 48 -6.44 -5.71 0.02
C ILE A 48 -6.61 -5.70 1.54
N PRO A 49 -7.48 -4.82 2.08
CA PRO A 49 -7.65 -4.60 3.52
C PRO A 49 -7.93 -5.88 4.29
N LYS A 50 -8.89 -6.68 3.78
CA LYS A 50 -9.35 -7.94 4.38
C LYS A 50 -8.19 -8.89 4.73
N TRP A 51 -7.16 -8.90 3.90
CA TRP A 51 -6.03 -9.83 4.03
C TRP A 51 -4.72 -9.13 4.39
N GLN A 52 -4.74 -7.80 4.56
CA GLN A 52 -3.56 -6.97 4.80
C GLN A 52 -2.45 -7.23 3.76
N VAL A 53 -2.84 -7.47 2.52
CA VAL A 53 -1.93 -7.71 1.40
C VAL A 53 -1.75 -6.42 0.61
N ILE A 54 -0.51 -6.11 0.26
CA ILE A 54 -0.16 -5.04 -0.66
C ILE A 54 0.52 -5.68 -1.87
N PHE A 55 -0.02 -5.44 -3.06
CA PHE A 55 0.60 -5.83 -4.32
C PHE A 55 1.12 -4.58 -5.03
N GLN A 56 2.36 -4.62 -5.51
CA GLN A 56 3.08 -3.47 -6.05
C GLN A 56 3.83 -3.84 -7.32
N ILE A 57 3.85 -2.92 -8.27
CA ILE A 57 4.70 -2.94 -9.45
C ILE A 57 5.65 -1.74 -9.38
N LEU A 58 6.94 -2.00 -9.27
CA LEU A 58 8.00 -1.00 -9.32
C LEU A 58 8.44 -0.78 -10.78
N ILE A 59 8.36 0.46 -11.22
CA ILE A 59 8.74 0.91 -12.55
C ILE A 59 9.92 1.86 -12.36
N ARG A 60 11.04 1.59 -13.04
CA ARG A 60 12.22 2.45 -13.03
C ARG A 60 12.39 3.09 -14.41
N PRO A 61 12.90 4.32 -14.50
CA PRO A 61 12.98 5.07 -15.77
C PRO A 61 13.95 4.44 -16.78
N THR A 62 14.93 3.67 -16.30
CA THR A 62 15.94 3.06 -17.17
C THR A 62 15.41 1.72 -17.73
N ALA A 63 15.27 1.62 -19.05
CA ALA A 63 14.82 0.40 -19.73
C ALA A 63 15.71 -0.84 -19.49
N LYS A 64 16.95 -0.65 -19.01
CA LYS A 64 17.86 -1.74 -18.62
C LYS A 64 17.57 -2.32 -17.23
N GLN A 65 16.74 -1.66 -16.43
CA GLN A 65 16.39 -2.12 -15.09
C GLN A 65 15.08 -2.90 -15.13
N PRO A 66 15.00 -4.08 -14.50
CA PRO A 66 13.79 -4.89 -14.53
C PRO A 66 12.64 -4.18 -13.83
N ILE A 67 11.43 -4.38 -14.36
CA ILE A 67 10.18 -4.10 -13.65
C ILE A 67 10.05 -5.17 -12.57
N ILE A 68 9.71 -4.76 -11.34
CA ILE A 68 9.61 -5.70 -10.22
C ILE A 68 8.17 -5.73 -9.75
N ALA A 69 7.57 -6.93 -9.74
CA ALA A 69 6.34 -7.16 -8.97
C ALA A 69 6.73 -7.60 -7.57
N ALA A 70 6.09 -7.01 -6.55
CA ALA A 70 6.26 -7.34 -5.16
C ALA A 70 4.90 -7.56 -4.49
N ALA A 71 4.81 -8.58 -3.63
CA ALA A 71 3.69 -8.77 -2.73
C ALA A 71 4.21 -8.73 -1.29
N ILE A 72 3.52 -7.96 -0.44
CA ILE A 72 3.79 -7.87 0.99
C ILE A 72 2.58 -8.45 1.70
N TRP A 73 2.82 -9.49 2.49
CA TRP A 73 1.80 -10.19 3.26
C TRP A 73 2.05 -9.94 4.75
N TRP A 74 1.04 -9.45 5.46
CA TRP A 74 1.13 -9.27 6.91
C TRP A 74 1.01 -10.59 7.66
N ARG A 75 1.45 -10.59 8.92
CA ARG A 75 1.75 -11.76 9.76
C ARG A 75 0.84 -12.99 9.57
N ASP A 76 1.52 -14.15 9.70
CA ASP A 76 1.05 -15.54 9.81
C ASP A 76 1.36 -16.40 8.58
N ALA A 77 1.96 -15.81 7.54
CA ALA A 77 2.45 -16.58 6.41
C ALA A 77 3.58 -17.54 6.83
N GLU A 78 3.40 -18.83 6.58
CA GLU A 78 4.43 -19.84 6.80
C GLU A 78 5.58 -19.62 5.83
N ARG A 79 6.82 -19.55 6.35
CA ARG A 79 8.00 -19.16 5.55
C ARG A 79 8.28 -20.10 4.38
N LYS A 80 7.77 -21.33 4.41
CA LYS A 80 7.90 -22.31 3.33
C LYS A 80 6.51 -22.86 3.04
N PRO A 81 6.11 -23.02 1.76
CA PRO A 81 6.93 -22.97 0.54
C PRO A 81 7.09 -21.57 -0.11
N GLY A 82 6.62 -20.49 0.52
CA GLY A 82 6.60 -19.15 -0.10
C GLY A 82 5.19 -18.77 -0.55
N MET A 83 5.10 -18.01 -1.64
CA MET A 83 3.84 -17.61 -2.27
C MET A 83 3.61 -18.30 -3.61
N THR A 84 2.35 -18.39 -4.02
CA THR A 84 1.93 -18.80 -5.36
C THR A 84 1.27 -17.64 -6.09
N TRP A 85 1.72 -17.36 -7.30
CA TRP A 85 1.29 -16.19 -8.07
C TRP A 85 0.70 -16.67 -9.40
N GLN A 86 -0.52 -16.24 -9.73
CA GLN A 86 -1.20 -16.66 -10.97
C GLN A 86 -2.05 -15.50 -11.50
N ILE A 87 -2.05 -15.29 -12.81
CA ILE A 87 -2.95 -14.33 -13.46
C ILE A 87 -4.03 -15.13 -14.17
N ASP A 88 -5.29 -14.88 -13.82
CA ASP A 88 -6.46 -15.64 -14.30
C ASP A 88 -6.18 -17.15 -14.22
N ASP A 89 -6.50 -17.91 -15.28
CA ASP A 89 -6.22 -19.35 -15.38
C ASP A 89 -4.82 -19.66 -15.96
N GLY A 90 -3.91 -18.68 -15.91
CA GLY A 90 -2.55 -18.80 -16.45
C GLY A 90 -1.64 -19.71 -15.64
N LYS A 91 -0.34 -19.72 -15.96
CA LYS A 91 0.66 -20.52 -15.26
C LYS A 91 0.86 -20.00 -13.83
N THR A 92 0.72 -20.88 -12.84
CA THR A 92 1.11 -20.58 -11.45
C THR A 92 2.63 -20.54 -11.29
N LEU A 93 3.13 -19.50 -10.64
CA LEU A 93 4.52 -19.31 -10.26
C LEU A 93 4.68 -19.58 -8.76
N ASN A 94 5.71 -20.32 -8.37
CA ASN A 94 6.14 -20.42 -6.98
C ASN A 94 7.17 -19.33 -6.71
N VAL A 95 6.82 -18.38 -5.84
CA VAL A 95 7.65 -17.21 -5.54
C VAL A 95 8.14 -17.31 -4.09
N PRO A 96 9.45 -17.51 -3.87
CA PRO A 96 10.00 -17.58 -2.53
C PRO A 96 9.93 -16.21 -1.84
N TYR A 97 9.81 -16.22 -0.52
CA TYR A 97 10.01 -15.00 0.27
C TYR A 97 11.45 -14.55 0.19
N ILE A 98 11.65 -13.26 -0.06
CA ILE A 98 12.97 -12.62 -0.07
C ILE A 98 13.31 -11.99 1.28
N GLU A 99 12.29 -11.57 2.03
CA GLU A 99 12.46 -10.96 3.35
C GLU A 99 11.25 -11.31 4.23
N CYS A 100 11.51 -11.65 5.49
CA CYS A 100 10.48 -11.79 6.51
C CYS A 100 10.93 -11.11 7.80
N SER A 101 10.12 -10.18 8.27
CA SER A 101 10.24 -9.52 9.57
C SER A 101 9.27 -10.12 10.59
N LYS A 102 9.22 -9.58 11.81
CA LYS A 102 8.24 -9.97 12.84
C LYS A 102 6.78 -9.70 12.47
N ILE A 103 6.51 -8.89 11.45
CA ILE A 103 5.14 -8.43 11.14
C ILE A 103 4.71 -8.71 9.69
N ARG A 104 5.64 -8.95 8.78
CA ARG A 104 5.36 -9.10 7.35
C ARG A 104 6.43 -9.91 6.65
N CYS A 105 6.04 -10.61 5.61
CA CYS A 105 6.92 -11.21 4.62
C CYS A 105 6.71 -10.54 3.26
N SER A 106 7.77 -10.45 2.46
CA SER A 106 7.74 -9.95 1.08
C SER A 106 8.32 -10.97 0.11
N ALA A 107 7.70 -11.04 -1.06
CA ALA A 107 8.14 -11.83 -2.19
C ALA A 107 8.18 -10.92 -3.42
N GLN A 108 9.12 -11.17 -4.33
CA GLN A 108 9.25 -10.38 -5.56
C GLN A 108 9.68 -11.24 -6.74
N VAL A 109 9.27 -10.82 -7.94
CA VAL A 109 9.83 -11.33 -9.19
C VAL A 109 10.13 -10.19 -10.16
N GLU A 110 11.13 -10.40 -10.99
CA GLU A 110 11.37 -9.56 -12.16
C GLU A 110 10.35 -9.92 -13.25
N LEU A 111 9.72 -8.91 -13.82
CA LEU A 111 8.75 -9.07 -14.89
C LEU A 111 9.42 -8.83 -16.23
N ASN A 112 9.15 -9.72 -17.19
CA ASN A 112 9.38 -9.43 -18.59
C ASN A 112 8.16 -8.70 -19.19
N ASN A 113 8.32 -8.17 -20.41
CA ASN A 113 7.25 -7.43 -21.08
C ASN A 113 6.02 -8.30 -21.36
N GLU A 114 6.20 -9.60 -21.61
CA GLU A 114 5.09 -10.53 -21.84
C GLU A 114 4.21 -10.68 -20.59
N TYR A 115 4.81 -10.87 -19.42
CA TYR A 115 4.08 -10.97 -18.16
C TYR A 115 3.34 -9.67 -17.84
N LEU A 116 3.96 -8.52 -18.12
CA LEU A 116 3.31 -7.22 -17.98
C LEU A 116 2.11 -7.07 -18.93
N ASP A 117 2.23 -7.54 -20.17
CA ASP A 117 1.12 -7.50 -21.13
C ASP A 117 -0.05 -8.37 -20.69
N VAL A 118 0.24 -9.55 -20.10
CA VAL A 118 -0.79 -10.41 -19.49
C VAL A 118 -1.43 -9.69 -18.30
N LEU A 119 -0.66 -9.06 -17.41
CA LEU A 119 -1.21 -8.27 -16.29
C LEU A 119 -2.14 -7.14 -16.75
N ARG A 120 -1.78 -6.47 -17.84
CA ARG A 120 -2.56 -5.34 -18.39
C ARG A 120 -3.89 -5.78 -19.01
N LYS A 121 -3.99 -7.03 -19.45
CA LYS A 121 -5.16 -7.62 -20.12
C LYS A 121 -5.99 -8.51 -19.21
N GLY A 122 -5.38 -9.04 -18.15
CA GLY A 122 -6.00 -10.01 -17.26
C GLY A 122 -7.10 -9.42 -16.39
N SER A 123 -7.84 -10.30 -15.72
CA SER A 123 -8.99 -9.94 -14.89
C SER A 123 -8.65 -9.94 -13.41
N ALA A 124 -7.91 -10.94 -12.94
CA ALA A 124 -7.50 -11.10 -11.55
C ALA A 124 -6.06 -11.63 -11.42
N TYR A 125 -5.39 -11.21 -10.36
CA TYR A 125 -4.14 -11.79 -9.90
C TYR A 125 -4.41 -12.56 -8.61
N HIS A 126 -4.23 -13.88 -8.65
CA HIS A 126 -4.35 -14.76 -7.50
C HIS A 126 -3.00 -14.85 -6.77
N LEU A 127 -2.99 -14.39 -5.53
CA LEU A 127 -1.86 -14.49 -4.62
C LEU A 127 -2.21 -15.53 -3.57
N GLY A 128 -1.49 -16.64 -3.54
CA GLY A 128 -1.65 -17.69 -2.54
C GLY A 128 -0.49 -17.74 -1.56
N ALA A 129 -0.78 -18.07 -0.31
CA ALA A 129 0.20 -18.34 0.72
C ALA A 129 -0.40 -19.25 1.80
N THR A 130 0.44 -20.02 2.48
CA THR A 130 0.02 -20.78 3.67
C THR A 130 0.02 -19.86 4.88
N ARG A 131 -1.08 -19.81 5.62
CA ARG A 131 -1.27 -19.05 6.85
C ARG A 131 -1.77 -19.98 7.95
N GLU A 132 -1.04 -20.07 9.06
CA GLU A 132 -1.42 -20.95 10.20
C GLU A 132 -1.75 -22.40 9.76
N GLY A 133 -1.00 -22.93 8.79
CA GLY A 133 -1.22 -24.27 8.23
C GLY A 133 -2.36 -24.38 7.20
N GLN A 134 -3.07 -23.30 6.91
CA GLN A 134 -4.14 -23.25 5.90
C GLN A 134 -3.69 -22.49 4.66
N TYR A 135 -3.96 -23.03 3.47
CA TYR A 135 -3.70 -22.31 2.23
C TYR A 135 -4.76 -21.24 2.00
N VAL A 136 -4.33 -20.00 1.87
CA VAL A 136 -5.19 -18.83 1.63
C VAL A 136 -4.90 -18.29 0.24
N LEU A 137 -5.95 -18.14 -0.57
CA LEU A 137 -5.90 -17.49 -1.88
C LEU A 137 -6.56 -16.11 -1.80
N VAL A 138 -5.89 -15.10 -2.34
CA VAL A 138 -6.34 -13.71 -2.32
C VAL A 138 -6.29 -13.13 -3.72
N ASP A 139 -7.42 -12.54 -4.14
CA ASP A 139 -7.55 -11.96 -5.47
C ASP A 139 -7.23 -10.46 -5.44
N VAL A 140 -6.34 -10.04 -6.34
CA VAL A 140 -6.15 -8.64 -6.73
C VAL A 140 -6.90 -8.42 -8.04
N PRO A 141 -8.01 -7.65 -8.05
CA PRO A 141 -8.67 -7.28 -9.29
C PRO A 141 -7.74 -6.46 -10.19
N LEU A 142 -7.54 -6.91 -11.43
CA LEU A 142 -6.73 -6.19 -12.43
C LEU A 142 -7.53 -5.09 -13.14
N ARG A 143 -8.84 -4.99 -12.89
CA ARG A 143 -9.66 -3.87 -13.36
C ARG A 143 -9.08 -2.54 -12.87
N GLY A 144 -8.74 -1.67 -13.82
CA GLY A 144 -8.14 -0.36 -13.55
C GLY A 144 -6.62 -0.35 -13.43
N PHE A 145 -5.97 -1.53 -13.42
CA PHE A 145 -4.51 -1.64 -13.38
C PHE A 145 -3.86 -0.91 -14.55
N ARG A 146 -4.27 -1.22 -15.79
CA ARG A 146 -3.72 -0.58 -17.00
C ARG A 146 -3.85 0.94 -16.96
N ALA A 147 -5.00 1.46 -16.54
CA ALA A 147 -5.23 2.89 -16.45
C ALA A 147 -4.33 3.57 -15.40
N ALA A 148 -4.10 2.91 -14.26
CA ALA A 148 -3.16 3.41 -13.25
C ALA A 148 -1.71 3.32 -13.73
N TYR A 149 -1.33 2.22 -14.40
CA TYR A 149 0.01 1.98 -14.90
C TYR A 149 0.42 3.00 -15.98
N ASP A 150 -0.42 3.16 -17.01
CA ASP A 150 -0.17 4.09 -18.13
C ASP A 150 -0.42 5.56 -17.74
N GLY A 151 -1.27 5.78 -16.74
CA GLY A 151 -1.72 7.10 -16.34
C GLY A 151 -0.67 7.94 -15.61
N LYS A 152 -1.04 9.19 -15.35
CA LYS A 152 -0.28 10.08 -14.45
C LYS A 152 -0.40 9.60 -13.00
N PRO A 153 0.58 9.94 -12.15
CA PRO A 153 0.49 9.70 -10.71
C PRO A 153 -0.83 10.21 -10.12
N SER A 154 -1.52 9.34 -9.41
CA SER A 154 -2.76 9.64 -8.68
C SER A 154 -2.52 10.35 -7.35
N MET A 155 -1.29 10.30 -6.83
CA MET A 155 -0.84 11.02 -5.64
C MET A 155 0.66 11.23 -5.65
N THR A 156 1.15 12.09 -4.76
CA THR A 156 2.59 12.31 -4.55
C THR A 156 3.20 11.25 -3.65
N TRP A 157 4.51 11.03 -3.79
CA TRP A 157 5.29 10.15 -2.92
C TRP A 157 5.13 10.51 -1.43
N ASP A 158 5.23 11.79 -1.10
CA ASP A 158 5.07 12.27 0.28
C ASP A 158 3.67 12.00 0.84
N LYS A 159 2.63 12.19 0.03
CA LYS A 159 1.26 11.87 0.46
C LYS A 159 1.15 10.38 0.78
N ARG A 160 1.69 9.52 -0.08
CA ARG A 160 1.72 8.07 0.14
C ARG A 160 2.49 7.71 1.42
N ARG A 161 3.66 8.30 1.66
CA ARG A 161 4.46 8.06 2.87
C ARG A 161 3.71 8.43 4.15
N LYS A 162 3.11 9.62 4.18
CA LYS A 162 2.30 10.09 5.32
C LYS A 162 1.12 9.16 5.61
N LEU A 163 0.47 8.65 4.58
CA LEU A 163 -0.64 7.71 4.73
C LEU A 163 -0.18 6.36 5.32
N GLN A 164 1.04 5.91 5.03
CA GLN A 164 1.61 4.71 5.66
C GLN A 164 1.97 4.96 7.14
N GLU A 165 2.59 6.10 7.44
CA GLU A 165 2.96 6.50 8.81
C GLU A 165 1.73 6.69 9.70
N ALA A 166 0.64 7.24 9.16
CA ALA A 166 -0.62 7.45 9.88
C ALA A 166 -1.40 6.16 10.17
N GLY A 167 -0.93 4.99 9.73
CA GLY A 167 -1.68 3.73 9.83
C GLY A 167 -2.93 3.66 8.92
N ASN A 168 -3.24 4.72 8.19
CA ASN A 168 -4.41 4.80 7.29
C ASN A 168 -4.27 3.98 6.00
N LEU A 169 -3.15 3.29 5.82
CA LEU A 169 -2.96 2.27 4.78
C LEU A 169 -2.72 0.86 5.34
N LEU A 170 -2.91 0.69 6.65
CA LEU A 170 -2.70 -0.55 7.40
C LEU A 170 -4.00 -1.08 8.03
N TYR A 171 -5.15 -0.55 7.61
CA TYR A 171 -6.47 -1.11 7.86
C TYR A 171 -7.13 -1.53 6.55
#